data_AF-A0A6C0KXV2-F1
#
_entry.id   AF-A0A6C0KXV2-F1
#
_cell.length_a   1.000
_cell.length_b   1.000
_cell.length_c   1.000
_cell.angle_alpha   90.00
_cell.angle_beta   90.00
_cell.angle_gamma   90.00
#
_symmetry.space_group_name_H-M   'P 1'
#
loop_
_entity.id
_entity.type
_entity.pdbx_description
1 polymer ?
#
loop_
_entity_poly.entity_id
_entity_poly.type
_entity_poly.pdbx_seq_one_letter_code
_entity_poly.pdbx_strand_id
1 'polypeptide(L)'
;MSYVMQISQRRDRQGSQCCNVLADFIYIMSKGYIPLLYNSNCESIFLKALFKLISESIKKHYKEIDKSKLEKIKRLPRQLGIRQNSMNAVIEVKQDLNSFFKKKYESKYLKYLETLLLENDFDFNLPWNDNNKIICIHLRIDDVHNKKDYDGNGSADYINSLIHEKCPYLYKRNVMLNEGLDNQAPIQPEKLKQLLYKIIEKYPKHEIHVVYKTCENVIPNKYNNIFSESKKVFNKEIKLHSNNSDYDTWLLINSDILVMSKSYFSIFASYLHKGTKIYAPIWGSGVANGIKSIYNKSNQFEFYS
;
A
#
# COMPACT_ATOMS: atom_id res chain seq x y z
N MET A 1 -27.57 15.96 12.34
CA MET A 1 -27.92 14.98 11.29
C MET A 1 -26.69 14.11 11.07
N SER A 2 -26.77 12.79 11.30
CA SER A 2 -25.64 11.87 11.10
C SER A 2 -25.76 11.26 9.71
N TYR A 3 -24.73 11.38 8.86
CA TYR A 3 -24.76 10.74 7.54
C TYR A 3 -24.08 9.39 7.60
N VAL A 4 -24.65 8.41 6.91
CA VAL A 4 -24.06 7.08 6.76
C VAL A 4 -23.39 7.02 5.39
N MET A 5 -22.14 6.54 5.36
CA MET A 5 -21.40 6.33 4.12
C MET A 5 -20.90 4.89 4.03
N GLN A 6 -21.15 4.26 2.89
CA GLN A 6 -20.70 2.90 2.62
C GLN A 6 -19.20 2.89 2.29
N ILE A 7 -18.45 2.00 2.93
CA ILE A 7 -17.07 1.71 2.55
C ILE A 7 -17.08 0.86 1.29
N SER A 8 -16.36 1.29 0.26
CA SER A 8 -16.25 0.55 -0.98
C SER A 8 -15.26 -0.61 -0.85
N GLN A 9 -15.70 -1.81 -1.23
CA GLN A 9 -14.89 -3.02 -1.21
C GLN A 9 -14.62 -3.47 -2.64
N ARG A 10 -13.36 -3.84 -2.92
CA ARG A 10 -12.95 -4.41 -4.20
C ARG A 10 -12.69 -5.90 -4.02
N ARG A 11 -13.03 -6.70 -5.03
CA ARG A 11 -12.77 -8.16 -5.04
C ARG A 11 -11.42 -8.51 -5.68
N ASP A 12 -10.70 -7.53 -6.24
CA ASP A 12 -9.66 -7.84 -7.23
C ASP A 12 -8.29 -8.18 -6.65
N ARG A 13 -7.77 -7.53 -5.59
CA ARG A 13 -6.53 -7.94 -4.84
C ARG A 13 -6.43 -7.30 -3.44
N GLN A 14 -5.82 -8.01 -2.46
CA GLN A 14 -5.66 -7.58 -1.06
C GLN A 14 -5.15 -6.15 -0.89
N GLY A 15 -4.04 -5.79 -1.55
CA GLY A 15 -3.42 -4.46 -1.39
C GLY A 15 -4.34 -3.31 -1.84
N SER A 16 -4.98 -3.45 -3.00
CA SER A 16 -5.95 -2.48 -3.51
C SER A 16 -7.16 -2.36 -2.58
N GLN A 17 -7.65 -3.49 -2.06
CA GLN A 17 -8.78 -3.51 -1.15
C GLN A 17 -8.45 -2.83 0.18
N CYS A 18 -7.29 -3.13 0.78
CA CYS A 18 -6.86 -2.54 2.04
C CYS A 18 -6.65 -1.02 1.89
N CYS A 19 -5.95 -0.58 0.85
CA CYS A 19 -5.75 0.86 0.58
C CYS A 19 -7.08 1.59 0.40
N ASN A 20 -8.01 1.01 -0.36
CA ASN A 20 -9.31 1.63 -0.64
C ASN A 20 -10.20 1.69 0.60
N VAL A 21 -10.30 0.60 1.36
CA VAL A 21 -11.06 0.54 2.62
C VAL A 21 -10.50 1.55 3.62
N LEU A 22 -9.17 1.64 3.72
CA LEU A 22 -8.51 2.57 4.63
C LEU A 22 -8.76 4.03 4.24
N ALA A 23 -8.62 4.38 2.95
CA ALA A 23 -8.89 5.72 2.45
C ALA A 23 -10.35 6.15 2.70
N ASP A 24 -11.31 5.29 2.36
CA ASP A 24 -12.73 5.54 2.62
C ASP A 24 -13.00 5.71 4.12
N PHE A 25 -12.47 4.82 4.96
CA PHE A 25 -12.62 4.90 6.41
C PHE A 25 -12.09 6.23 6.97
N ILE A 26 -10.87 6.63 6.56
CA ILE A 26 -10.27 7.89 6.99
C ILE A 26 -11.17 9.07 6.59
N TYR A 27 -11.59 9.14 5.32
CA TYR A 27 -12.44 10.23 4.81
C TYR A 27 -13.81 10.29 5.50
N ILE A 28 -14.46 9.14 5.70
CA ILE A 28 -15.76 9.03 6.39
C ILE A 28 -15.64 9.56 7.81
N MET A 29 -14.65 9.06 8.55
CA MET A 29 -14.47 9.44 9.96
C MET A 29 -14.09 10.91 10.10
N SER A 30 -13.26 11.45 9.21
CA SER A 30 -12.88 12.87 9.25
C SER A 30 -14.06 13.80 8.95
N LYS A 31 -15.03 13.36 8.13
CA LYS A 31 -16.29 14.07 7.88
C LYS A 31 -17.31 13.96 9.01
N GLY A 32 -17.05 13.14 10.04
CA GLY A 32 -18.02 12.86 11.10
C GLY A 32 -19.19 11.98 10.63
N TYR A 33 -18.99 11.20 9.58
CA TYR A 33 -19.98 10.26 9.06
C TYR A 33 -19.84 8.89 9.74
N ILE A 34 -20.90 8.08 9.66
CA ILE A 34 -20.93 6.71 10.15
C ILE A 34 -20.50 5.77 9.00
N PRO A 35 -19.38 5.04 9.13
CA PRO A 35 -19.01 4.03 8.14
C PRO A 35 -19.97 2.84 8.18
N LEU A 36 -20.44 2.42 7.02
CA LEU A 36 -21.25 1.21 6.84
C LEU A 36 -20.43 0.13 6.12
N LEU A 37 -20.22 -1.01 6.78
CA LEU A 37 -19.58 -2.20 6.25
C LEU A 37 -20.65 -3.18 5.77
N TYR A 38 -20.71 -3.48 4.47
CA TYR A 38 -21.76 -4.33 3.88
C TYR A 38 -21.38 -5.82 3.77
N ASN A 39 -20.09 -6.16 3.91
CA ASN A 39 -19.60 -7.54 3.92
C ASN A 39 -18.20 -7.61 4.55
N SER A 40 -18.06 -8.12 5.77
CA SER A 40 -16.74 -8.28 6.41
C SER A 40 -16.10 -9.64 6.18
N ASN A 41 -16.74 -10.54 5.43
CA ASN A 41 -16.19 -11.85 5.14
C ASN A 41 -15.05 -11.72 4.14
N CYS A 42 -13.83 -11.92 4.66
CA CYS A 42 -12.60 -11.95 3.88
C CYS A 42 -11.66 -12.97 4.50
N GLU A 43 -10.79 -13.55 3.66
CA GLU A 43 -9.79 -14.51 4.13
C GLU A 43 -8.58 -13.80 4.75
N SER A 44 -8.15 -12.70 4.14
CA SER A 44 -6.95 -11.96 4.54
C SER A 44 -7.00 -11.46 5.98
N ILE A 45 -6.01 -11.83 6.78
CA ILE A 45 -5.90 -11.45 8.19
C ILE A 45 -5.70 -9.94 8.36
N PHE A 46 -4.99 -9.30 7.43
CA PHE A 46 -4.78 -7.85 7.42
C PHE A 46 -6.09 -7.09 7.18
N LEU A 47 -6.95 -7.62 6.32
CA LEU A 47 -8.25 -7.00 6.07
C LEU A 47 -9.22 -7.26 7.22
N LYS A 48 -9.20 -8.45 7.84
CA LYS A 48 -9.94 -8.74 9.08
C LYS A 48 -9.55 -7.76 10.19
N ALA A 49 -8.25 -7.50 10.38
CA ALA A 49 -7.76 -6.51 11.34
C ALA A 49 -8.28 -5.09 11.03
N LEU A 50 -8.35 -4.72 9.74
CA LEU A 50 -8.88 -3.42 9.31
C LEU A 50 -10.38 -3.30 9.61
N PHE A 51 -11.16 -4.35 9.36
CA PHE A 51 -12.58 -4.37 9.71
C PHE A 51 -12.82 -4.34 11.22
N LYS A 52 -11.96 -5.00 12.01
CA LYS A 52 -11.99 -4.91 13.48
C LYS A 52 -11.72 -3.48 13.94
N LEU A 53 -10.69 -2.81 13.38
CA LEU A 53 -10.42 -1.40 13.64
C LEU A 53 -11.62 -0.49 13.35
N ILE A 54 -12.27 -0.69 12.20
CA ILE A 54 -13.43 0.12 11.80
C ILE A 54 -14.60 -0.11 12.74
N SER A 55 -14.95 -1.37 13.01
CA SER A 55 -16.05 -1.76 13.91
C SER A 55 -15.88 -1.16 15.31
N GLU A 56 -14.68 -1.29 15.89
CA GLU A 56 -14.38 -0.73 17.21
C GLU A 56 -14.33 0.81 17.21
N SER A 57 -13.92 1.42 16.10
CA SER A 57 -13.96 2.88 15.95
C SER A 57 -15.40 3.40 15.91
N ILE A 58 -16.32 2.67 15.26
CA ILE A 58 -17.76 2.98 15.24
C ILE A 58 -18.33 2.88 16.64
N LYS A 59 -18.15 1.73 17.32
CA LYS A 59 -18.66 1.52 18.70
C LYS A 59 -18.20 2.60 19.67
N LYS A 60 -16.93 3.03 19.57
CA LYS A 60 -16.38 4.08 20.43
C LYS A 60 -16.99 5.46 20.16
N HIS A 61 -17.20 5.83 18.89
CA HIS A 61 -17.72 7.16 18.53
C HIS A 61 -19.24 7.26 18.63
N TYR A 62 -19.95 6.14 18.50
CA TYR A 62 -21.40 6.08 18.46
C TYR A 62 -21.88 5.09 19.54
N LYS A 63 -22.12 5.60 20.77
CA LYS A 63 -22.58 4.80 21.93
C LYS A 63 -23.87 4.03 21.64
N GLU A 64 -24.79 4.66 20.92
CA GLU A 64 -25.97 4.06 20.33
C GLU A 64 -26.15 4.66 18.93
N ILE A 65 -26.16 3.81 17.90
CA ILE A 65 -26.55 4.24 16.56
C ILE A 65 -28.07 4.35 16.58
N ASP A 66 -28.57 5.56 16.83
CA ASP A 66 -29.98 5.87 16.67
C ASP A 66 -30.38 5.55 15.21
N LYS A 67 -31.15 4.47 15.03
CA LYS A 67 -31.57 4.01 13.70
C LYS A 67 -32.41 5.05 12.98
N SER A 68 -33.08 5.96 13.69
CA SER A 68 -33.79 7.09 13.09
C SER A 68 -32.84 8.11 12.46
N LYS A 69 -31.60 8.23 12.96
CA LYS A 69 -30.56 9.09 12.37
C LYS A 69 -29.89 8.49 11.14
N LEU A 70 -30.24 7.27 10.70
CA LEU A 70 -29.77 6.68 9.44
C LEU A 70 -30.45 7.29 8.20
N GLU A 71 -31.21 8.37 8.39
CA GLU A 71 -32.20 8.99 7.49
C GLU A 71 -31.76 9.27 6.05
N LYS A 72 -30.45 9.35 5.74
CA LYS A 72 -29.97 9.40 4.34
C LYS A 72 -28.63 8.67 4.22
N ILE A 73 -28.65 7.44 3.71
CA ILE A 73 -27.43 6.76 3.25
C ILE A 73 -26.93 7.52 2.02
N LYS A 74 -25.92 8.37 2.20
CA LYS A 74 -25.15 8.90 1.08
C LYS A 74 -24.16 7.81 0.71
N ARG A 75 -24.42 7.09 -0.39
CA ARG A 75 -23.35 6.31 -0.99
C ARG A 75 -22.30 7.31 -1.47
N LEU A 76 -21.02 7.07 -1.14
CA LEU A 76 -19.96 7.66 -1.95
C LEU A 76 -20.31 7.34 -3.41
N PRO A 77 -20.28 8.31 -4.33
CA PRO A 77 -20.54 8.04 -5.73
C PRO A 77 -19.70 6.81 -6.11
N ARG A 78 -20.38 5.72 -6.49
CA ARG A 78 -19.80 4.38 -6.71
C ARG A 78 -18.69 4.36 -7.79
N GLN A 79 -18.34 5.52 -8.34
CA GLN A 79 -17.52 5.74 -9.52
C GLN A 79 -16.15 6.36 -9.23
N LEU A 80 -15.84 6.79 -8.00
CA LEU A 80 -14.63 7.59 -7.75
C LEU A 80 -13.31 6.79 -7.83
N GLY A 81 -13.35 5.45 -7.79
CA GLY A 81 -12.15 4.63 -7.89
C GLY A 81 -11.10 4.90 -6.78
N ILE A 82 -10.12 4.01 -6.66
CA ILE A 82 -9.16 4.06 -5.55
C ILE A 82 -8.34 5.37 -5.49
N ARG A 83 -8.04 6.00 -6.65
CA ARG A 83 -7.27 7.26 -6.68
C ARG A 83 -8.10 8.42 -6.14
N GLN A 84 -9.32 8.63 -6.62
CA GLN A 84 -10.11 9.78 -6.18
C GLN A 84 -10.55 9.60 -4.73
N ASN A 85 -10.83 8.38 -4.28
CA ASN A 85 -11.08 8.08 -2.86
C ASN A 85 -9.86 8.46 -2.00
N SER A 86 -8.65 8.06 -2.40
CA SER A 86 -7.42 8.42 -1.67
C SER A 86 -7.21 9.93 -1.65
N MET A 87 -7.36 10.62 -2.80
CA MET A 87 -7.19 12.08 -2.87
C MET A 87 -8.21 12.81 -2.00
N ASN A 88 -9.49 12.40 -2.01
CA ASN A 88 -10.52 12.97 -1.14
C ASN A 88 -10.13 12.86 0.33
N ALA A 89 -9.64 11.69 0.76
CA ALA A 89 -9.17 11.48 2.11
C ALA A 89 -7.99 12.41 2.44
N VAL A 90 -6.97 12.47 1.57
CA VAL A 90 -5.79 13.33 1.73
C VAL A 90 -6.17 14.81 1.85
N ILE A 91 -7.03 15.30 0.96
CA ILE A 91 -7.51 16.70 0.96
C ILE A 91 -8.26 17.00 2.26
N GLU A 92 -9.07 16.05 2.74
CA GLU A 92 -9.86 16.22 3.95
C GLU A 92 -9.00 16.26 5.21
N VAL A 93 -8.04 15.34 5.35
CA VAL A 93 -7.18 15.29 6.54
C VAL A 93 -5.96 16.22 6.44
N LYS A 94 -5.69 16.80 5.28
CA LYS A 94 -4.53 17.67 4.97
C LYS A 94 -3.19 17.02 5.34
N GLN A 95 -3.10 15.72 5.13
CA GLN A 95 -1.94 14.91 5.46
C GLN A 95 -1.91 13.68 4.54
N ASP A 96 -0.72 13.17 4.21
CA ASP A 96 -0.62 11.86 3.57
C ASP A 96 -1.20 10.77 4.47
N LEU A 97 -1.88 9.81 3.84
CA LEU A 97 -2.65 8.80 4.53
C LEU A 97 -1.74 7.86 5.35
N ASN A 98 -0.49 7.64 4.91
CA ASN A 98 0.49 6.84 5.65
C ASN A 98 0.78 7.47 7.01
N SER A 99 1.24 8.73 7.03
CA SER A 99 1.51 9.45 8.28
C SER A 99 0.26 9.64 9.14
N PHE A 100 -0.90 9.89 8.52
CA PHE A 100 -2.15 10.01 9.27
C PHE A 100 -2.53 8.70 9.97
N PHE A 101 -2.44 7.58 9.26
CA PHE A 101 -2.71 6.25 9.80
C PHE A 101 -1.75 5.89 10.94
N LYS A 102 -0.44 6.08 10.74
CA LYS A 102 0.58 5.84 11.78
C LYS A 102 0.27 6.61 13.06
N LYS A 103 -0.07 7.90 12.92
CA LYS A 103 -0.41 8.76 14.05
C LYS A 103 -1.72 8.37 14.78
N LYS A 104 -2.75 7.91 14.05
CA LYS A 104 -4.12 7.79 14.60
C LYS A 104 -4.57 6.37 14.88
N TYR A 105 -4.10 5.39 14.11
CA TYR A 105 -4.73 4.07 14.02
C TYR A 105 -3.76 2.90 14.09
N GLU A 106 -2.49 3.06 13.70
CA GLU A 106 -1.52 1.97 13.59
C GLU A 106 -1.40 1.13 14.86
N SER A 107 -1.17 1.75 16.02
CA SER A 107 -1.04 1.00 17.29
C SER A 107 -2.24 0.09 17.59
N LYS A 108 -3.47 0.58 17.36
CA LYS A 108 -4.68 -0.25 17.55
C LYS A 108 -4.82 -1.32 16.48
N TYR A 109 -4.54 -0.96 15.24
CA TYR A 109 -4.57 -1.90 14.12
C TYR A 109 -3.61 -3.07 14.34
N LEU A 110 -2.36 -2.79 14.74
CA LEU A 110 -1.34 -3.80 15.02
C LEU A 110 -1.75 -4.71 16.17
N LYS A 111 -2.33 -4.15 17.25
CA LYS A 111 -2.87 -4.97 18.35
C LYS A 111 -3.96 -5.93 17.88
N TYR A 112 -4.87 -5.48 17.01
CA TYR A 112 -5.90 -6.34 16.45
C TYR A 112 -5.33 -7.41 15.51
N LEU A 113 -4.32 -7.06 14.72
CA LEU A 113 -3.60 -8.00 13.86
C LEU A 113 -2.90 -9.08 14.69
N GLU A 114 -2.15 -8.70 15.73
CA GLU A 114 -1.46 -9.63 16.63
C GLU A 114 -2.44 -10.59 17.32
N THR A 115 -3.56 -10.05 17.82
CA THR A 115 -4.62 -10.89 18.44
C THR A 115 -5.14 -11.91 17.44
N LEU A 116 -5.44 -11.49 16.21
CA LEU A 116 -5.96 -12.36 15.17
C LEU A 116 -4.92 -13.41 14.71
N LEU A 117 -3.63 -13.07 14.68
CA LEU A 117 -2.57 -14.02 14.37
C LEU A 117 -2.48 -15.13 15.43
N LEU A 118 -2.56 -14.76 16.71
CA LEU A 118 -2.57 -15.72 17.83
C LEU A 118 -3.83 -16.61 17.82
N GLU A 119 -5.00 -16.04 17.57
CA GLU A 119 -6.29 -16.78 17.57
C GLU A 119 -6.40 -17.82 16.44
N ASN A 120 -5.67 -17.63 15.33
CA ASN A 120 -5.77 -18.48 14.15
C ASN A 120 -4.54 -19.37 13.94
N ASP A 121 -3.61 -19.39 14.89
CA ASP A 121 -2.37 -20.19 14.85
C ASP A 121 -1.59 -20.06 13.53
N PHE A 122 -1.48 -18.83 13.01
CA PHE A 122 -0.75 -18.57 11.77
C PHE A 122 0.76 -18.69 11.99
N ASP A 123 1.41 -19.61 11.28
CA ASP A 123 2.87 -19.72 11.22
C ASP A 123 3.46 -18.60 10.33
N PHE A 124 3.64 -17.42 10.91
CA PHE A 124 4.27 -16.26 10.30
C PHE A 124 5.72 -16.07 10.77
N ASN A 125 6.45 -17.17 10.92
CA ASN A 125 7.87 -17.15 11.27
C ASN A 125 8.67 -16.39 10.20
N LEU A 126 9.52 -15.44 10.62
CA LEU A 126 10.37 -14.70 9.70
C LEU A 126 11.59 -15.54 9.33
N PRO A 127 12.07 -15.51 8.07
CA PRO A 127 13.27 -16.24 7.65
C PRO A 127 14.57 -15.52 8.07
N TRP A 128 14.48 -14.63 9.05
CA TRP A 128 15.56 -13.85 9.64
C TRP A 128 15.27 -13.56 11.11
N ASN A 129 16.33 -13.30 11.88
CA ASN A 129 16.23 -13.05 13.32
C ASN A 129 16.29 -11.55 13.68
N ASP A 130 16.85 -10.71 12.82
CA ASP A 130 17.09 -9.29 13.09
C ASP A 130 16.48 -8.42 11.99
N ASN A 131 15.29 -7.89 12.24
CA ASN A 131 14.56 -7.03 11.30
C ASN A 131 15.39 -5.82 10.86
N ASN A 132 16.28 -5.30 11.72
CA ASN A 132 17.09 -4.11 11.47
C ASN A 132 18.22 -4.35 10.43
N LYS A 133 18.38 -5.59 9.96
CA LYS A 133 19.38 -5.98 8.97
C LYS A 133 18.74 -6.46 7.67
N ILE A 134 17.47 -6.15 7.41
CA ILE A 134 16.75 -6.69 6.27
C ILE A 134 16.34 -5.60 5.30
N ILE A 135 16.67 -5.79 4.03
CA ILE A 135 16.07 -5.11 2.90
C ILE A 135 15.05 -6.05 2.27
N CYS A 136 13.80 -5.63 2.18
CA CYS A 136 12.75 -6.38 1.52
C CYS A 136 12.24 -5.64 0.27
N ILE A 137 12.32 -6.30 -0.88
CA ILE A 137 11.98 -5.74 -2.20
C ILE A 137 10.70 -6.38 -2.71
N HIS A 138 9.67 -5.58 -2.98
CA HIS A 138 8.46 -6.07 -3.62
C HIS A 138 8.54 -5.93 -5.15
N LEU A 139 8.54 -7.06 -5.87
CA LEU A 139 8.49 -7.08 -7.34
C LEU A 139 7.07 -7.33 -7.86
N ARG A 140 6.51 -6.32 -8.53
CA ARG A 140 5.22 -6.42 -9.21
C ARG A 140 5.38 -7.07 -10.59
N ILE A 141 5.41 -8.40 -10.64
CA ILE A 141 5.70 -9.17 -11.87
C ILE A 141 4.71 -10.28 -12.20
N ASP A 142 3.54 -10.32 -11.56
CA ASP A 142 2.50 -11.33 -11.85
C ASP A 142 1.84 -11.09 -13.24
N ASP A 143 0.59 -10.66 -13.30
CA ASP A 143 -0.15 -10.28 -14.53
C ASP A 143 0.43 -9.06 -15.29
N VAL A 144 1.55 -8.49 -14.84
CA VAL A 144 2.17 -7.32 -15.48
C VAL A 144 3.60 -7.52 -15.95
N HIS A 145 4.20 -8.72 -15.84
CA HIS A 145 5.61 -8.93 -16.24
C HIS A 145 5.96 -8.49 -17.67
N ASN A 146 4.99 -8.53 -18.59
CA ASN A 146 5.12 -8.13 -19.99
C ASN A 146 4.81 -6.65 -20.25
N LYS A 147 4.30 -5.91 -19.25
CA LYS A 147 4.08 -4.47 -19.39
C LYS A 147 5.41 -3.73 -19.36
N LYS A 148 5.48 -2.64 -20.11
CA LYS A 148 6.60 -1.70 -20.05
C LYS A 148 6.53 -0.93 -18.73
N ASP A 149 7.68 -0.75 -18.10
CA ASP A 149 7.84 0.29 -17.08
C ASP A 149 7.74 1.68 -17.76
N TYR A 150 7.46 2.70 -16.98
CA TYR A 150 7.27 4.07 -17.47
C TYR A 150 7.74 5.09 -16.42
N ASP A 151 8.07 6.31 -16.85
CA ASP A 151 8.34 7.41 -15.93
C ASP A 151 7.04 7.87 -15.26
N GLY A 152 6.99 7.78 -13.94
CA GLY A 152 5.82 8.16 -13.16
C GLY A 152 5.67 9.66 -12.92
N ASN A 153 6.65 10.51 -13.25
CA ASN A 153 6.62 11.96 -12.96
C ASN A 153 5.37 12.65 -13.51
N GLY A 154 5.04 12.45 -14.80
CA GLY A 154 3.85 13.07 -15.39
C GLY A 154 2.55 12.70 -14.65
N SER A 155 2.41 11.43 -14.24
CA SER A 155 1.25 11.00 -13.45
C SER A 155 1.25 11.56 -12.02
N ALA A 156 2.44 11.73 -11.43
CA ALA A 156 2.60 12.29 -10.10
C ALA A 156 2.22 13.78 -10.11
N ASP A 157 2.70 14.54 -11.09
CA ASP A 157 2.43 15.97 -11.21
C ASP A 157 0.94 16.25 -11.47
N TYR A 158 0.32 15.48 -12.37
CA TYR A 158 -1.12 15.58 -12.62
C TYR A 158 -1.94 15.32 -11.36
N ILE A 159 -1.65 14.25 -10.61
CA ILE A 159 -2.41 13.95 -9.38
C ILE A 159 -2.13 14.98 -8.30
N ASN A 160 -0.90 15.49 -8.20
CA ASN A 160 -0.57 16.54 -7.24
C ASN A 160 -1.31 17.84 -7.55
N SER A 161 -1.50 18.20 -8.83
CA SER A 161 -2.30 19.36 -9.21
C SER A 161 -3.76 19.20 -8.78
N LEU A 162 -4.35 18.01 -8.99
CA LEU A 162 -5.72 17.73 -8.54
C LEU A 162 -5.87 17.82 -7.01
N ILE A 163 -4.87 17.38 -6.25
CA ILE A 163 -4.86 17.51 -4.78
C ILE A 163 -4.76 18.98 -4.38
N HIS A 164 -3.87 19.74 -5.02
CA HIS A 164 -3.65 21.16 -4.74
C HIS A 164 -4.91 22.01 -5.04
N GLU A 165 -5.52 21.79 -6.20
CA GLU A 165 -6.76 22.46 -6.64
C GLU A 165 -8.02 21.90 -5.95
N LYS A 166 -7.89 20.83 -5.17
CA LYS A 166 -8.99 20.13 -4.48
C LYS A 166 -10.09 19.67 -5.43
N CYS A 167 -9.70 19.21 -6.62
CA CYS A 167 -10.60 18.80 -7.70
C CYS A 167 -10.45 17.31 -8.09
N PRO A 168 -10.39 16.36 -7.15
CA PRO A 168 -10.13 14.94 -7.46
C PRO A 168 -11.18 14.32 -8.39
N TYR A 169 -12.38 14.90 -8.47
CA TYR A 169 -13.43 14.50 -9.42
C TYR A 169 -13.03 14.69 -10.90
N LEU A 170 -12.05 15.54 -11.20
CA LEU A 170 -11.52 15.77 -12.55
C LEU A 170 -10.52 14.69 -13.01
N TYR A 171 -10.19 13.71 -12.17
CA TYR A 171 -9.27 12.63 -12.53
C TYR A 171 -9.79 11.81 -13.72
N LYS A 172 -9.11 11.93 -14.88
CA LYS A 172 -9.48 11.23 -16.11
C LYS A 172 -8.76 9.88 -16.22
N ARG A 173 -9.29 8.86 -15.52
CA ARG A 173 -8.70 7.50 -15.51
C ARG A 173 -8.41 6.96 -16.92
N ASN A 174 -9.35 7.07 -17.85
CA ASN A 174 -9.21 6.46 -19.17
C ASN A 174 -8.08 7.10 -19.99
N VAL A 175 -7.88 8.42 -19.84
CA VAL A 175 -6.78 9.14 -20.52
C VAL A 175 -5.44 8.63 -20.01
N MET A 176 -5.25 8.62 -18.68
CA MET A 176 -4.02 8.14 -18.06
C MET A 176 -3.72 6.69 -18.48
N LEU A 177 -4.71 5.79 -18.40
CA LEU A 177 -4.53 4.38 -18.76
C LEU A 177 -4.14 4.20 -20.24
N ASN A 178 -4.80 4.91 -21.16
CA ASN A 178 -4.57 4.81 -22.59
C ASN A 178 -3.19 5.35 -22.99
N GLU A 179 -2.71 6.38 -22.28
CA GLU A 179 -1.36 6.92 -22.47
C GLU A 179 -0.27 6.07 -21.79
N GLY A 180 -0.66 4.96 -21.13
CA GLY A 180 0.27 4.11 -20.39
C GLY A 180 0.72 4.72 -19.06
N LEU A 181 0.11 5.84 -18.65
CA LEU A 181 0.44 6.60 -17.44
C LEU A 181 -0.40 6.12 -16.24
N ASP A 182 0.20 6.10 -15.04
CA ASP A 182 -0.45 5.64 -13.79
C ASP A 182 -1.01 4.19 -13.85
N ASN A 183 -0.35 3.29 -14.58
CA ASN A 183 -0.62 1.86 -14.52
C ASN A 183 0.21 1.14 -13.45
N GLN A 184 -0.26 -0.01 -12.98
CA GLN A 184 0.66 -0.96 -12.32
C GLN A 184 1.61 -1.51 -13.38
N ALA A 185 2.90 -1.51 -13.08
CA ALA A 185 3.95 -1.94 -13.98
C ALA A 185 5.08 -2.61 -13.19
N PRO A 186 5.82 -3.53 -13.82
CA PRO A 186 7.04 -4.07 -13.25
C PRO A 186 8.15 -3.00 -13.25
N ILE A 187 9.12 -3.12 -12.35
CA ILE A 187 10.33 -2.29 -12.41
C ILE A 187 11.15 -2.76 -13.61
N GLN A 188 11.62 -1.84 -14.46
CA GLN A 188 12.52 -2.20 -15.55
C GLN A 188 13.79 -2.89 -14.99
N PRO A 189 14.27 -4.01 -15.59
CA PRO A 189 15.44 -4.74 -15.09
C PRO A 189 16.66 -3.86 -14.82
N GLU A 190 17.03 -2.98 -15.74
CA GLU A 190 18.19 -2.10 -15.57
C GLU A 190 18.01 -1.11 -14.40
N LYS A 191 16.80 -0.55 -14.22
CA LYS A 191 16.48 0.30 -13.07
C LYS A 191 16.56 -0.48 -11.76
N LEU A 192 16.08 -1.72 -11.74
CA LEU A 192 16.19 -2.58 -10.56
C LEU A 192 17.66 -2.87 -10.23
N LYS A 193 18.49 -3.15 -11.23
CA LYS A 193 19.93 -3.38 -11.07
C LYS A 193 20.60 -2.16 -10.43
N GLN A 194 20.41 -0.98 -11.00
CA GLN A 194 20.98 0.27 -10.47
C GLN A 194 20.52 0.56 -9.05
N LEU A 195 19.22 0.39 -8.77
CA LEU A 195 18.66 0.57 -7.43
C LEU A 195 19.23 -0.45 -6.44
N LEU A 196 19.33 -1.72 -6.83
CA LEU A 196 19.88 -2.78 -6.02
C LEU A 196 21.35 -2.50 -5.65
N TYR A 197 22.15 -2.07 -6.62
CA TYR A 197 23.59 -1.78 -6.39
C TYR A 197 23.75 -0.62 -5.42
N LYS A 198 23.04 0.48 -5.66
CA LYS A 198 23.02 1.64 -4.75
C LYS A 198 22.62 1.26 -3.33
N ILE A 199 21.63 0.38 -3.17
CA ILE A 199 21.17 -0.07 -1.85
C ILE A 199 22.21 -0.99 -1.19
N ILE A 200 22.81 -1.93 -1.93
CA ILE A 200 23.85 -2.82 -1.40
C ILE A 200 25.05 -2.02 -0.89
N GLU A 201 25.52 -1.05 -1.68
CA GLU A 201 26.65 -0.19 -1.31
C GLU A 201 26.34 0.63 -0.06
N LYS A 202 25.10 1.14 0.06
CA LYS A 202 24.67 1.94 1.21
C LYS A 202 24.43 1.10 2.47
N TYR A 203 24.02 -0.15 2.31
CA TYR A 203 23.63 -1.06 3.39
C TYR A 203 24.32 -2.44 3.26
N PRO A 204 25.67 -2.49 3.32
CA PRO A 204 26.42 -3.70 2.95
C PRO A 204 26.20 -4.88 3.91
N LYS A 205 25.75 -4.60 5.14
CA LYS A 205 25.50 -5.62 6.17
C LYS A 205 24.09 -6.20 6.12
N HIS A 206 23.18 -5.62 5.33
CA HIS A 206 21.79 -6.06 5.27
C HIS A 206 21.63 -7.29 4.39
N GLU A 207 20.77 -8.23 4.77
CA GLU A 207 20.29 -9.30 3.92
C GLU A 207 19.20 -8.79 2.97
N ILE A 208 19.12 -9.37 1.77
CA ILE A 208 18.19 -8.92 0.75
C ILE A 208 17.20 -10.02 0.45
N HIS A 209 15.94 -9.69 0.65
CA HIS A 209 14.80 -10.55 0.42
C HIS A 209 13.94 -9.94 -0.67
N VAL A 210 13.51 -10.74 -1.63
CA VAL A 210 12.63 -10.31 -2.72
C VAL A 210 11.32 -11.06 -2.63
N VAL A 211 10.25 -10.32 -2.40
CA VAL A 211 8.87 -10.81 -2.43
C VAL A 211 8.30 -10.58 -3.82
N TYR A 212 7.85 -11.64 -4.47
CA TYR A 212 7.28 -11.60 -5.81
C TYR A 212 6.11 -12.57 -5.93
N LYS A 213 5.33 -12.44 -6.99
CA LYS A 213 4.31 -13.41 -7.35
C LYS A 213 4.24 -13.55 -8.85
N THR A 214 4.08 -14.79 -9.32
CA THR A 214 3.88 -15.16 -10.72
C THR A 214 2.99 -16.40 -10.75
N CYS A 215 2.22 -16.61 -11.83
CA CYS A 215 1.37 -17.79 -11.99
C CYS A 215 2.11 -19.13 -11.74
N GLU A 216 3.39 -19.21 -12.11
CA GLU A 216 4.20 -20.44 -12.01
C GLU A 216 5.15 -20.45 -10.80
N ASN A 217 5.12 -19.41 -9.95
CA ASN A 217 6.17 -19.18 -8.93
C ASN A 217 7.60 -19.23 -9.49
N VAL A 218 7.78 -18.86 -10.76
CA VAL A 218 9.07 -18.78 -11.44
C VAL A 218 9.38 -17.32 -11.75
N ILE A 219 10.53 -16.87 -11.27
CA ILE A 219 11.00 -15.51 -11.58
C ILE A 219 11.49 -15.43 -13.04
N PRO A 220 11.08 -14.42 -13.83
CA PRO A 220 11.57 -14.25 -15.19
C PRO A 220 13.10 -14.09 -15.25
N ASN A 221 13.74 -14.71 -16.24
CA ASN A 221 15.20 -14.72 -16.43
C ASN A 221 15.84 -13.32 -16.37
N LYS A 222 15.15 -12.30 -16.91
CA LYS A 222 15.62 -10.90 -16.88
C LYS A 222 15.90 -10.38 -15.45
N TYR A 223 15.18 -10.86 -14.45
CA TYR A 223 15.41 -10.51 -13.04
C TYR A 223 16.38 -11.48 -12.37
N ASN A 224 16.29 -12.78 -12.69
CA ASN A 224 17.20 -13.79 -12.15
C ASN A 224 18.67 -13.50 -12.48
N ASN A 225 18.94 -12.98 -13.68
CA ASN A 225 20.29 -12.56 -14.10
C ASN A 225 20.85 -11.43 -13.22
N ILE A 226 20.02 -10.47 -12.82
CA ILE A 226 20.43 -9.37 -11.94
C ILE A 226 20.84 -9.90 -10.56
N PHE A 227 20.06 -10.84 -10.02
CA PHE A 227 20.32 -11.44 -8.71
C PHE A 227 21.53 -12.36 -8.72
N SER A 228 21.76 -13.06 -9.83
CA SER A 228 22.97 -13.84 -10.04
C SER A 228 24.21 -12.94 -10.16
N GLU A 229 24.07 -11.78 -10.81
CA GLU A 229 25.13 -10.78 -10.94
C GLU A 229 25.46 -10.14 -9.58
N SER A 230 24.47 -9.81 -8.74
CA SER A 230 24.74 -9.25 -7.41
C SER A 230 25.56 -10.19 -6.52
N LYS A 231 25.37 -11.51 -6.65
CA LYS A 231 26.21 -12.51 -5.97
C LYS A 231 27.66 -12.46 -6.45
N LYS A 232 27.90 -12.25 -7.75
CA LYS A 232 29.25 -12.16 -8.31
C LYS A 232 29.95 -10.86 -7.94
N VAL A 233 29.24 -9.73 -8.01
CA VAL A 233 29.81 -8.39 -7.83
C VAL A 233 30.00 -8.03 -6.34
N PHE A 234 29.01 -8.36 -5.50
CA PHE A 234 28.99 -7.93 -4.11
C PHE A 234 29.10 -9.09 -3.10
N ASN A 235 29.29 -10.33 -3.57
CA ASN A 235 29.15 -11.53 -2.74
C ASN A 235 27.82 -11.54 -1.95
N LYS A 236 26.74 -11.01 -2.55
CA LYS A 236 25.42 -10.93 -1.93
C LYS A 236 24.41 -11.86 -2.58
N GLU A 237 24.00 -12.86 -1.82
CA GLU A 237 22.88 -13.72 -2.15
C GLU A 237 21.54 -13.02 -1.89
N ILE A 238 20.61 -13.18 -2.84
CA ILE A 238 19.26 -12.63 -2.77
C ILE A 238 18.29 -13.78 -2.51
N LYS A 239 17.53 -13.67 -1.41
CA LYS A 239 16.54 -14.69 -1.01
C LYS A 239 15.19 -14.38 -1.66
N LEU A 240 14.63 -15.33 -2.39
CA LEU A 240 13.38 -15.15 -3.15
C LEU A 240 12.19 -15.75 -2.38
N HIS A 241 11.07 -15.02 -2.33
CA HIS A 241 9.85 -15.38 -1.60
C HIS A 241 8.63 -15.21 -2.53
N SER A 242 7.81 -16.26 -2.64
CA SER A 242 6.53 -16.24 -3.36
C SER A 242 5.53 -17.09 -2.60
N ASN A 243 4.84 -16.48 -1.64
CA ASN A 243 3.96 -17.20 -0.73
C ASN A 243 2.49 -16.76 -0.90
N ASN A 244 1.69 -16.99 0.14
CA ASN A 244 0.39 -16.35 0.25
C ASN A 244 0.56 -14.85 0.56
N SER A 245 -0.44 -14.05 0.19
CA SER A 245 -0.34 -12.59 0.22
C SER A 245 -0.29 -12.00 1.64
N ASP A 246 -0.80 -12.72 2.66
CA ASP A 246 -0.69 -12.26 4.04
C ASP A 246 0.75 -12.45 4.54
N TYR A 247 1.35 -13.62 4.34
CA TYR A 247 2.74 -13.85 4.74
C TYR A 247 3.72 -12.98 3.95
N ASP A 248 3.49 -12.78 2.65
CA ASP A 248 4.27 -11.83 1.84
C ASP A 248 4.16 -10.39 2.37
N THR A 249 2.98 -9.97 2.83
CA THR A 249 2.82 -8.66 3.51
C THR A 249 3.60 -8.65 4.82
N TRP A 250 3.53 -9.72 5.61
CA TRP A 250 4.25 -9.86 6.87
C TRP A 250 5.77 -9.74 6.71
N LEU A 251 6.34 -10.35 5.65
CA LEU A 251 7.75 -10.21 5.29
C LEU A 251 8.12 -8.76 4.96
N LEU A 252 7.30 -8.07 4.16
CA LEU A 252 7.57 -6.69 3.76
C LEU A 252 7.59 -5.72 4.96
N ILE A 253 6.62 -5.85 5.88
CA ILE A 253 6.45 -4.87 6.97
C ILE A 253 7.46 -5.04 8.11
N ASN A 254 8.07 -6.22 8.26
CA ASN A 254 9.07 -6.54 9.28
C ASN A 254 10.51 -6.48 8.75
N SER A 255 10.77 -5.63 7.75
CA SER A 255 12.11 -5.29 7.28
C SER A 255 12.53 -3.91 7.80
N ASP A 256 13.84 -3.61 7.74
CA ASP A 256 14.37 -2.28 8.02
C ASP A 256 14.15 -1.34 6.83
N ILE A 257 14.38 -1.88 5.63
CA ILE A 257 14.32 -1.13 4.38
C ILE A 257 13.33 -1.80 3.44
N LEU A 258 12.27 -1.10 3.12
CA LEU A 258 11.27 -1.54 2.14
C LEU A 258 11.53 -0.91 0.77
N VAL A 259 11.72 -1.73 -0.26
CA VAL A 259 11.73 -1.28 -1.66
C VAL A 259 10.39 -1.62 -2.29
N MET A 260 9.59 -0.60 -2.56
CA MET A 260 8.27 -0.74 -3.16
C MET A 260 8.36 -0.87 -4.69
N SER A 261 7.28 -1.30 -5.32
CA SER A 261 7.06 -1.16 -6.78
C SER A 261 5.73 -0.47 -7.07
N LYS A 262 5.36 -0.29 -8.36
CA LYS A 262 4.09 0.33 -8.78
C LYS A 262 2.91 -0.62 -8.52
N SER A 263 2.63 -0.86 -7.23
CA SER A 263 1.64 -1.80 -6.73
C SER A 263 0.96 -1.26 -5.47
N TYR A 264 -0.37 -1.42 -5.40
CA TYR A 264 -1.10 -1.13 -4.16
C TYR A 264 -0.72 -2.08 -3.02
N PHE A 265 -0.17 -3.25 -3.32
CA PHE A 265 0.32 -4.20 -2.32
C PHE A 265 1.49 -3.60 -1.53
N SER A 266 2.49 -3.05 -2.23
CA SER A 266 3.60 -2.35 -1.57
C SER A 266 3.20 -1.01 -0.96
N ILE A 267 2.20 -0.31 -1.53
CA ILE A 267 1.63 0.88 -0.87
C ILE A 267 1.03 0.47 0.48
N PHE A 268 0.22 -0.58 0.54
CA PHE A 268 -0.36 -1.05 1.80
C PHE A 268 0.72 -1.47 2.79
N ALA A 269 1.73 -2.23 2.37
CA ALA A 269 2.86 -2.59 3.22
C ALA A 269 3.54 -1.34 3.82
N SER A 270 3.66 -0.24 3.07
CA SER A 270 4.26 1.00 3.59
C SER A 270 3.53 1.59 4.80
N TYR A 271 2.20 1.40 4.92
CA TYR A 271 1.43 1.89 6.07
C TYR A 271 1.82 1.21 7.38
N LEU A 272 2.26 -0.05 7.28
CA LEU A 272 2.56 -0.93 8.41
C LEU A 272 4.07 -1.17 8.59
N HIS A 273 4.88 -0.62 7.69
CA HIS A 273 6.33 -0.81 7.70
C HIS A 273 6.95 -0.24 8.98
N LYS A 274 7.65 -1.12 9.71
CA LYS A 274 8.27 -0.83 11.02
C LYS A 274 9.70 -0.33 10.91
N GLY A 275 10.33 -0.50 9.75
CA GLY A 275 11.72 -0.13 9.51
C GLY A 275 11.98 1.36 9.33
N THR A 276 13.24 1.69 9.06
CA THR A 276 13.74 3.06 9.01
C THR A 276 13.53 3.76 7.67
N LYS A 277 13.51 3.02 6.54
CA LYS A 277 13.54 3.61 5.19
C LYS A 277 12.62 2.92 4.21
N ILE A 278 12.02 3.70 3.30
CA ILE A 278 11.20 3.20 2.20
C ILE A 278 11.70 3.77 0.88
N TYR A 279 12.11 2.92 -0.05
CA TYR A 279 12.39 3.29 -1.44
C TYR A 279 11.13 3.11 -2.28
N ALA A 280 10.54 4.22 -2.74
CA ALA A 280 9.28 4.19 -3.48
C ALA A 280 9.45 4.64 -4.93
N PRO A 281 8.82 3.97 -5.90
CA PRO A 281 8.78 4.49 -7.25
C PRO A 281 7.94 5.76 -7.26
N ILE A 282 8.33 6.72 -8.10
CA ILE A 282 7.44 7.82 -8.45
C ILE A 282 6.26 7.21 -9.20
N TRP A 283 5.06 7.40 -8.65
CA TRP A 283 3.84 6.83 -9.18
C TRP A 283 2.64 7.64 -8.73
N GLY A 284 1.75 7.98 -9.68
CA GLY A 284 0.54 8.73 -9.41
C GLY A 284 -0.32 8.16 -8.27
N SER A 285 -0.43 6.84 -8.16
CA SER A 285 -1.17 6.22 -7.05
C SER A 285 -0.53 6.40 -5.67
N GLY A 286 0.79 6.53 -5.59
CA GLY A 286 1.48 6.96 -4.35
C GLY A 286 1.09 8.40 -4.00
N VAL A 287 1.09 9.29 -4.99
CA VAL A 287 0.67 10.69 -4.83
C VAL A 287 -0.80 10.83 -4.44
N ALA A 288 -1.67 9.98 -4.97
CA ALA A 288 -3.08 9.95 -4.56
C ALA A 288 -3.26 9.62 -3.07
N ASN A 289 -2.30 8.90 -2.46
CA ASN A 289 -2.26 8.65 -1.00
C ASN A 289 -1.54 9.78 -0.22
N GLY A 290 -1.18 10.86 -0.90
CA GLY A 290 -0.53 12.05 -0.35
C GLY A 290 0.99 11.96 -0.28
N ILE A 291 1.59 10.80 -0.60
CA ILE A 291 3.05 10.60 -0.65
C ILE A 291 3.62 11.45 -1.78
N LYS A 292 4.66 12.26 -1.54
CA LYS A 292 5.20 13.25 -2.51
C LYS A 292 4.25 14.41 -2.87
N SER A 293 3.06 14.50 -2.28
CA SER A 293 2.16 15.66 -2.47
C SER A 293 2.51 16.84 -1.55
N ILE A 294 1.79 17.96 -1.70
CA ILE A 294 1.84 19.10 -0.77
C ILE A 294 1.48 18.73 0.69
N TYR A 295 0.80 17.60 0.89
CA TYR A 295 0.40 17.10 2.21
C TYR A 295 1.33 16.01 2.74
N ASN A 296 2.45 15.72 2.06
CA ASN A 296 3.41 14.71 2.51
C ASN A 296 4.09 15.12 3.82
N LYS A 297 3.92 14.31 4.86
CA LYS A 297 4.59 14.40 6.16
C LYS A 297 5.51 13.20 6.42
N SER A 298 5.53 12.22 5.51
CA SER A 298 6.34 11.02 5.66
C SER A 298 7.81 11.31 5.30
N ASN A 299 8.70 11.21 6.29
CA ASN A 299 10.16 11.40 6.14
C ASN A 299 10.91 10.11 5.74
N GLN A 300 10.25 8.95 5.83
CA GLN A 300 10.86 7.65 5.54
C GLN A 300 11.06 7.39 4.04
N PHE A 301 10.36 8.11 3.16
CA PHE A 301 10.36 7.85 1.72
C PHE A 301 11.56 8.47 1.00
N GLU A 302 12.25 7.68 0.18
CA GLU A 302 13.20 8.10 -0.85
C GLU A 302 12.65 7.63 -2.21
N PHE A 303 12.60 8.53 -3.19
CA PHE A 303 11.95 8.25 -4.47
C PHE A 303 12.94 7.83 -5.55
N TYR A 304 12.52 6.90 -6.41
CA TYR A 304 13.24 6.53 -7.62
C TYR A 304 12.31 6.58 -8.84
N SER A 305 12.87 6.87 -10.02
CA SER A 305 12.15 7.00 -11.30
C SER A 305 12.41 5.82 -12.23
#